data_AF-A0A383DCX1-F1
#
_entry.id   AF-A0A383DCX1-F1
#
_cell.length_a   1.000
_cell.length_b   1.000
_cell.length_c   1.000
_cell.angle_alpha   90.00
_cell.angle_beta   90.00
_cell.angle_gamma   90.00
#
_symmetry.space_group_name_H-M   'P 1'
#
loop_
_entity.id
_entity.type
_entity.pdbx_description
1 polymer ?
#
loop_
_entity_poly.entity_id
_entity_poly.type
_entity_poly.pdbx_seq_one_letter_code
_entity_poly.pdbx_strand_id
1 'polypeptide(L)' 'MAQATTDPILNGKTVLDFTQYLAGPTATRLMAELGADVIKVEQATGGDPSRTLPFVKNARSIYF' A
#
# COMPACT_ATOMS: atom_id res chain seq x y z
N MET A 1 5.33 27.44 21.32
CA MET A 1 4.52 26.21 21.46
C MET A 1 5.29 25.12 20.72
N ALA A 2 5.96 24.20 21.42
CA ALA A 2 6.68 23.11 20.78
C ALA A 2 5.64 22.12 20.22
N GLN A 3 5.71 21.81 18.93
CA GLN A 3 4.89 20.79 18.30
C GLN A 3 5.26 19.45 18.93
N ALA A 4 4.31 18.75 19.58
CA ALA A 4 4.53 17.37 19.97
C ALA A 4 4.65 16.54 18.67
N THR A 5 5.87 16.14 18.31
CA THR A 5 6.10 15.18 17.24
C THR A 5 5.85 13.79 17.80
N THR A 6 4.57 13.42 17.94
CA THR A 6 4.22 12.03 18.21
C THR A 6 4.58 11.23 16.96
N ASP A 7 5.46 10.24 17.13
CA ASP A 7 5.75 9.28 16.08
C ASP A 7 4.45 8.68 15.53
N PRO A 8 4.37 8.40 14.21
CA PRO A 8 3.21 7.73 13.65
C PRO A 8 2.91 6.43 14.41
N ILE A 9 1.63 6.11 14.58
CA ILE A 9 1.18 5.02 15.46
C ILE A 9 1.71 3.63 15.04
N LEU A 10 2.09 3.45 13.77
CA LEU A 10 2.71 2.22 13.26
C LEU A 10 4.20 2.37 12.92
N ASN A 11 4.86 3.42 13.42
CA ASN A 11 6.29 3.61 13.21
C ASN A 11 7.10 2.38 13.67
N GLY A 12 8.08 1.98 12.85
CA GLY A 12 8.93 0.83 13.09
C GLY A 12 8.24 -0.54 12.96
N LYS A 13 7.03 -0.61 12.39
CA LYS A 13 6.36 -1.88 12.06
C LYS A 13 6.58 -2.22 10.59
N THR A 14 6.99 -3.46 10.32
CA THR A 14 7.03 -4.01 8.96
C THR A 14 5.81 -4.87 8.72
N VAL A 15 5.10 -4.66 7.61
CA VAL A 15 3.89 -5.38 7.22
C VAL A 15 4.13 -6.05 5.87
N LEU A 16 3.92 -7.36 5.81
CA LEU A 16 3.89 -8.09 4.54
C LEU A 16 2.45 -8.11 4.01
N ASP A 17 2.23 -7.42 2.89
CA ASP A 17 0.92 -7.29 2.25
C ASP A 17 0.78 -8.29 1.09
N PHE A 18 0.03 -9.37 1.33
CA PHE A 18 -0.35 -10.37 0.32
C PHE A 18 -1.73 -10.12 -0.30
N THR A 19 -2.33 -8.97 0.00
CA THR A 19 -3.70 -8.68 -0.42
C THR A 19 -3.77 -8.22 -1.87
N GLN A 20 -4.97 -8.31 -2.46
CA GLN A 20 -5.23 -8.01 -3.86
C GLN A 20 -6.49 -7.15 -4.01
N TYR A 21 -6.63 -6.49 -5.16
CA TYR A 21 -7.77 -5.61 -5.47
C TYR A 21 -7.92 -4.42 -4.51
N LEU A 22 -9.08 -4.27 -3.85
CA LEU A 22 -9.42 -3.02 -3.15
C LEU A 22 -9.27 -3.11 -1.63
N ALA A 23 -10.03 -4.01 -1.00
CA ALA A 23 -10.23 -3.94 0.45
C ALA A 23 -8.93 -4.09 1.24
N GLY A 24 -8.13 -5.09 0.88
CA GLY A 24 -6.83 -5.33 1.52
C GLY A 24 -5.81 -4.23 1.23
N PRO A 25 -5.55 -3.87 -0.05
CA PRO A 25 -4.60 -2.80 -0.37
C PRO A 25 -5.00 -1.44 0.20
N THR A 26 -6.30 -1.18 0.40
CA THR A 26 -6.78 0.01 1.11
C THR A 26 -6.37 -0.01 2.58
N ALA A 27 -6.56 -1.15 3.26
CA ALA A 27 -6.19 -1.28 4.66
C ALA A 27 -4.68 -1.14 4.86
N THR A 28 -3.87 -1.79 4.03
CA THR A 28 -2.39 -1.74 4.15
C THR A 28 -1.84 -0.39 3.69
N ARG A 29 -2.45 0.27 2.71
CA ARG A 29 -2.16 1.67 2.40
C ARG A 29 -2.36 2.59 3.60
N LEU A 30 -3.49 2.45 4.31
CA LEU A 30 -3.72 3.23 5.54
C LEU A 30 -2.65 2.92 6.59
N MET A 31 -2.20 1.66 6.71
CA MET A 31 -1.09 1.32 7.62
C MET A 31 0.21 2.03 7.23
N ALA A 32 0.52 2.13 5.94
CA ALA A 32 1.68 2.89 5.45
C ALA A 32 1.55 4.39 5.76
N GLU A 33 0.36 4.98 5.56
CA GLU A 33 0.07 6.38 5.93
C GLU A 33 0.19 6.61 7.45
N LEU A 34 -0.02 5.58 8.26
CA LEU A 34 0.18 5.56 9.71
C LEU A 34 1.62 5.21 10.15
N GLY A 35 2.55 5.06 9.20
CA GLY A 35 3.99 4.93 9.44
C GLY A 35 4.55 3.51 9.41
N ALA A 36 3.78 2.52 8.98
CA ALA A 36 4.31 1.17 8.74
C ALA A 36 5.17 1.11 7.47
N ASP A 37 6.22 0.28 7.47
CA ASP A 37 6.93 -0.16 6.28
C ASP A 37 6.18 -1.35 5.65
N VAL A 38 5.44 -1.08 4.58
CA VAL A 38 4.56 -2.06 3.93
C VAL A 38 5.22 -2.63 2.68
N ILE A 39 5.53 -3.93 2.72
CA ILE A 39 6.10 -4.67 1.60
C ILE A 39 4.96 -5.45 0.93
N LYS A 40 4.58 -5.01 -0.27
CA LYS A 40 3.59 -5.72 -1.07
C LYS A 40 4.22 -6.94 -1.75
N VAL A 41 3.73 -8.13 -1.41
CA VAL A 41 4.21 -9.40 -1.94
C VAL A 41 3.23 -9.89 -2.99
N GLU A 42 3.69 -9.95 -4.24
CA GLU A 42 2.84 -10.23 -5.39
C GLU A 42 3.34 -11.44 -6.17
N GLN A 43 2.48 -11.96 -7.07
CA GLN A 43 2.89 -13.02 -7.97
C GLN A 43 4.02 -12.52 -8.88
N ALA A 44 5.08 -13.33 -9.04
CA ALA A 44 6.26 -12.95 -9.81
C ALA A 44 5.92 -12.57 -11.27
N THR A 45 4.90 -13.21 -11.83
CA THR A 45 4.35 -12.84 -13.14
C THR A 45 3.03 -12.10 -12.93
N GLY A 46 2.85 -10.95 -13.58
CA GLY A 46 1.59 -10.20 -13.58
C GLY A 46 1.32 -9.36 -12.33
N GLY A 47 1.80 -9.78 -11.16
CA GLY A 47 1.59 -9.10 -9.90
C GLY A 47 0.12 -9.18 -9.42
N ASP A 48 -0.32 -8.15 -8.70
CA ASP A 48 -1.72 -7.94 -8.34
C ASP A 48 -2.57 -7.74 -9.61
N PRO A 49 -3.65 -8.50 -9.80
CA PRO A 49 -4.50 -8.39 -11.00
C PRO A 49 -5.05 -6.97 -11.25
N SER A 50 -5.13 -6.13 -10.20
CA SER A 50 -5.57 -4.75 -10.35
C SER A 50 -4.63 -3.86 -11.18
N ARG A 51 -3.36 -4.25 -11.34
CA ARG A 51 -2.35 -3.54 -12.15
C ARG A 51 -2.74 -3.39 -13.61
N THR A 52 -3.56 -4.31 -14.14
CA THR A 52 -3.98 -4.34 -15.55
C THR A 52 -5.44 -3.95 -15.77
N LEU A 53 -6.13 -3.44 -14.75
CA LEU A 53 -7.51 -2.98 -14.90
C LEU A 53 -7.61 -1.75 -15.82
N PRO A 54 -8.80 -1.48 -16.41
CA PRO A 54 -9.01 -0.38 -17.35
C PRO A 54 -8.65 1.01 -16.79
N PHE A 55 -8.56 1.97 -17.71
CA PHE A 55 -8.08 3.35 -17.48
C PHE A 55 -6.59 3.38 -17.10
N VAL A 56 -5.74 3.08 -18.09
CA VAL A 56 -4.29 3.03 -17.92
C VAL A 56 -3.66 4.35 -18.36
N LYS A 57 -2.79 4.92 -17.51
CA LYS A 57 -1.94 6.08 -17.81
C LYS A 57 -0.50 5.75 -17.46
N ASN A 58 0.44 6.02 -18.36
CA ASN A 58 1.88 5.73 -18.15
C ASN A 58 2.14 4.28 -17.72
N ALA A 59 1.51 3.32 -18.42
CA ALA A 59 1.59 1.89 -18.13
C ALA A 59 1.14 1.46 -16.71
N ARG A 60 0.33 2.30 -16.04
CA ARG A 60 -0.27 2.00 -14.75
C ARG A 60 -1.79 2.18 -14.78
N SER A 61 -2.52 1.16 -14.34
CA SER A 61 -3.95 1.25 -14.06
C SER A 61 -4.19 2.31 -12.98
N ILE A 62 -5.16 3.22 -13.16
CA ILE A 62 -5.54 4.18 -12.10
C ILE A 62 -6.15 3.52 -10.87
N TYR A 63 -6.56 2.25 -10.98
CA TYR A 63 -7.05 1.49 -9.85
C TYR A 63 -5.93 1.18 -8.86
N PHE A 64 -4.71 0.99 -9.36
CA PHE A 64 -3.53 0.58 -8.62
C PHE A 64 -2.63 1.77 -8.29
#